data_AF-A0A9X3LLA3-F1
#
_entry.id   AF-A0A9X3LLA3-F1
#
_cell.length_a   1.000
_cell.length_b   1.000
_cell.length_c   1.000
_cell.angle_alpha   90.00
_cell.angle_beta   90.00
_cell.angle_gamma   90.00
#
_symmetry.space_group_name_H-M   'P 1'
#
loop_
_entity.id
_entity.type
_entity.pdbx_description
1 polymer ?
#
loop_
_entity_poly.entity_id
_entity_poly.type
_entity_poly.pdbx_seq_one_letter_code
_entity_poly.pdbx_strand_id
1 'polypeptide(L)'
;MLKAAYPSVLALFSHQKETLQEDFVGVARNRKQADAMAEYVESKMYSCWIEEVTINDWYRTLLRKLPSDVIFLVFRSGPAQEEERRADDFDPELVAAFTSKLAAERCAVALDRKVATGNPLHTKLNQHHVWEAHYGFLPKYLKADGIPIPAC
;
A
#
# COMPACT_ATOMS: atom_id res chain seq x y z
N MET A 1 26.69 5.00 16.87
CA MET A 1 26.27 4.93 15.46
C MET A 1 24.78 5.24 15.39
N LEU A 2 24.41 6.43 14.91
CA LEU A 2 23.02 6.72 14.58
C LEU A 2 22.69 5.97 13.29
N LYS A 3 21.81 4.96 13.34
CA LYS A 3 21.16 4.44 12.12
C LYS A 3 20.56 5.66 11.42
N ALA A 4 20.98 5.96 10.20
CA ALA A 4 20.28 6.95 9.39
C ALA A 4 18.83 6.44 9.28
N ALA A 5 17.89 7.18 9.87
CA ALA A 5 16.47 6.87 9.71
C ALA A 5 16.12 7.18 8.26
N TYR A 6 16.06 6.15 7.43
CA TYR A 6 15.58 6.29 6.05
C TYR A 6 14.10 6.70 6.12
N PRO A 7 13.65 7.66 5.30
CA PRO A 7 12.25 8.02 5.25
C PRO A 7 11.38 6.79 4.95
N SER A 8 10.34 6.59 5.75
CA SER A 8 9.40 5.49 5.63
C SER A 8 7.97 6.00 5.67
N VAL A 9 7.05 5.15 5.20
CA VAL A 9 5.61 5.31 5.33
C VAL A 9 5.03 4.14 6.09
N LEU A 10 3.85 4.31 6.65
CA LEU A 10 3.12 3.24 7.33
C LEU A 10 1.93 2.85 6.45
N ALA A 11 1.99 1.67 5.84
CA ALA A 11 0.90 1.09 5.09
C ALA A 11 -0.05 0.35 6.04
N LEU A 12 -1.34 0.47 5.79
CA LEU A 12 -2.39 -0.16 6.58
C LEU A 12 -3.10 -1.21 5.74
N PHE A 13 -3.31 -2.38 6.34
CA PHE A 13 -4.05 -3.48 5.76
C PHE A 13 -5.20 -3.87 6.68
N SER A 14 -6.38 -4.07 6.11
CA SER A 14 -7.47 -4.75 6.80
C SER A 14 -7.33 -6.24 6.62
N HIS A 15 -7.44 -6.97 7.71
CA HIS A 15 -7.44 -8.42 7.73
C HIS A 15 -8.81 -8.90 8.20
N GLN A 16 -9.56 -9.56 7.32
CA GLN A 16 -10.89 -10.08 7.63
C GLN A 16 -10.78 -11.33 8.51
N LYS A 17 -11.38 -11.30 9.70
CA LYS A 17 -11.14 -12.29 10.76
C LYS A 17 -11.59 -13.72 10.43
N GLU A 18 -12.58 -13.88 9.55
CA GLU A 18 -13.14 -15.19 9.19
C GLU A 18 -12.48 -15.81 7.96
N THR A 19 -12.26 -15.02 6.92
CA THR A 19 -11.70 -15.48 5.64
C THR A 19 -10.19 -15.43 5.60
N LEU A 20 -9.58 -14.70 6.54
CA LEU A 20 -8.16 -14.35 6.57
C LEU A 20 -7.71 -13.53 5.35
N GLN A 21 -8.66 -12.92 4.64
CA GLN A 21 -8.37 -12.08 3.49
C GLN A 21 -7.72 -10.77 3.94
N GLU A 22 -6.69 -10.35 3.21
CA GLU A 22 -5.99 -9.10 3.45
C GLU A 22 -6.23 -8.11 2.30
N ASP A 23 -6.54 -6.86 2.65
CA ASP A 23 -6.74 -5.78 1.68
C ASP A 23 -5.99 -4.54 2.12
N PHE A 24 -5.37 -3.84 1.17
CA PHE A 24 -4.75 -2.55 1.44
C PHE A 24 -5.82 -1.47 1.66
N VAL A 25 -5.72 -0.77 2.78
CA VAL A 25 -6.72 0.22 3.20
C VAL A 25 -6.17 1.62 3.40
N GLY A 26 -4.86 1.85 3.31
CA GLY A 26 -4.38 3.22 3.32
C GLY A 26 -2.92 3.37 3.72
N VAL A 27 -2.48 4.63 3.76
CA VAL A 27 -1.11 4.97 4.11
C VAL A 27 -1.06 6.19 5.02
N ALA A 28 -0.16 6.15 5.99
CA ALA A 28 0.07 7.18 6.98
C ALA A 28 1.52 7.67 6.93
N ARG A 29 1.72 8.96 7.20
CA ARG A 29 3.05 9.61 7.25
C ARG A 29 3.82 9.30 8.51
N ASN A 30 3.10 9.04 9.59
CA ASN A 30 3.66 8.88 10.92
C ASN A 30 2.76 8.01 11.77
N ARG A 31 3.30 7.55 12.90
CA ARG A 31 2.64 6.59 13.77
C ARG A 31 1.30 7.11 14.31
N LYS A 32 1.24 8.37 14.73
CA LYS A 32 0.00 8.98 15.23
C LYS A 32 -1.13 8.93 14.18
N GLN A 33 -0.82 9.23 12.92
CA GLN A 33 -1.81 9.13 11.83
C GLN A 33 -2.19 7.67 11.57
N ALA A 34 -1.24 6.75 11.58
CA ALA A 34 -1.50 5.33 11.37
C ALA A 34 -2.40 4.74 12.46
N ASP A 35 -2.13 5.05 13.73
CA ASP A 35 -2.93 4.59 14.86
C ASP A 35 -4.37 5.11 14.75
N ALA A 36 -4.54 6.42 14.43
CA ALA A 36 -5.87 7.00 14.22
C ALA A 36 -6.61 6.33 13.06
N MET A 37 -5.92 6.05 11.94
CA MET A 37 -6.52 5.33 10.81
C MET A 37 -6.88 3.89 11.17
N ALA A 38 -6.04 3.20 11.95
CA ALA A 38 -6.26 1.81 12.36
C ALA A 38 -7.48 1.67 13.27
N GLU A 39 -7.74 2.64 14.15
CA GLU A 39 -8.97 2.68 14.97
C GLU A 39 -10.24 2.67 14.12
N TYR A 40 -10.21 3.25 12.91
CA TYR A 40 -11.35 3.22 11.98
C TYR A 40 -11.47 1.91 11.20
N VAL A 41 -10.39 1.13 11.07
CA VAL A 41 -10.40 -0.15 10.35
C VAL A 41 -10.77 -1.28 11.30
N GLU A 42 -10.35 -1.18 12.56
CA GLU A 42 -10.58 -2.19 13.59
C GLU A 42 -12.08 -2.32 13.90
N SER A 43 -12.62 -3.53 13.78
CA SER A 43 -14.04 -3.80 14.02
C SER A 43 -14.27 -5.23 14.49
N LYS A 44 -15.54 -5.64 14.62
CA LYS A 44 -15.86 -7.04 14.89
C LYS A 44 -15.45 -7.97 13.74
N MET A 45 -15.44 -7.47 12.51
CA MET A 45 -15.16 -8.28 11.31
C MET A 45 -13.70 -8.14 10.82
N TYR A 46 -13.04 -7.03 11.11
CA TYR A 46 -11.70 -6.72 10.60
C TYR A 46 -10.72 -6.42 11.72
N SER A 47 -9.46 -6.80 11.52
CA SER A 47 -8.31 -6.28 12.29
C SER A 47 -7.48 -5.37 11.40
N CYS A 48 -6.82 -4.37 11.95
CA CYS A 48 -5.89 -3.52 11.19
C CYS A 48 -4.44 -3.91 11.45
N TRP A 49 -3.69 -4.18 10.38
CA TRP A 49 -2.24 -4.37 10.42
C TRP A 49 -1.53 -3.15 9.85
N ILE A 50 -0.39 -2.80 10.43
CA ILE A 50 0.42 -1.65 10.02
C ILE A 50 1.81 -2.15 9.67
N GLU A 51 2.24 -1.88 8.44
CA GLU A 51 3.57 -2.22 7.93
C GLU A 51 4.38 -0.95 7.69
N GLU A 52 5.63 -0.93 8.15
CA GLU A 52 6.56 0.15 7.84
C GLU A 52 7.33 -0.15 6.56
N VAL A 53 7.24 0.75 5.59
CA VAL A 53 7.88 0.60 4.28
C VAL A 53 8.82 1.76 4.01
N THR A 54 10.07 1.42 3.71
CA THR A 54 11.08 2.43 3.35
C THR A 54 10.76 3.04 1.98
N ILE A 55 10.93 4.34 1.85
CA ILE A 55 10.79 5.05 0.57
C ILE A 55 12.06 4.85 -0.24
N ASN A 56 11.98 4.17 -1.38
CA ASN A 56 13.16 3.72 -2.13
C ASN A 56 13.89 4.86 -2.87
N ASP A 57 13.20 5.95 -3.22
CA ASP A 57 13.78 7.11 -3.90
C ASP A 57 14.05 8.31 -2.97
N TRP A 58 14.14 8.06 -1.67
CA TRP A 58 14.29 9.07 -0.61
C TRP A 58 15.43 10.09 -0.85
N TYR A 59 16.53 9.68 -1.47
CA TYR A 59 17.66 10.56 -1.78
C TYR A 59 17.28 11.69 -2.75
N ARG A 60 16.30 11.46 -3.64
CA ARG A 60 15.76 12.47 -4.54
C ARG A 60 14.81 13.41 -3.80
N THR A 61 14.09 12.91 -2.80
CA THR A 61 13.20 13.67 -1.92
C THR A 61 13.98 14.66 -1.04
N LEU A 62 15.17 14.29 -0.57
CA LEU A 62 16.06 15.22 0.15
C LEU A 62 16.51 16.41 -0.70
N LEU A 63 16.61 16.23 -2.01
CA LEU A 63 17.06 17.25 -2.96
C LEU A 63 15.92 18.17 -3.43
N ARG A 64 14.66 17.77 -3.27
CA ARG A 64 13.48 18.52 -3.73
C ARG A 64 12.52 18.69 -2.56
N LYS A 65 12.57 19.84 -1.89
CA LYS A 65 11.56 20.25 -0.91
C LYS A 65 10.16 20.10 -1.52
N LEU A 66 9.45 19.07 -1.09
CA LEU A 66 8.02 19.00 -0.77
C LEU A 66 7.76 17.56 -0.32
N PRO A 67 7.23 17.29 0.88
CA PRO A 67 6.55 16.03 1.11
C PRO A 67 5.30 16.09 0.22
N SER A 68 5.35 15.42 -0.94
CA SER A 68 4.16 15.18 -1.74
C SER A 68 3.11 14.57 -0.81
N ASP A 69 1.87 15.06 -0.89
CA ASP A 69 0.77 14.45 -0.14
C ASP A 69 0.39 13.05 -0.64
N VAL A 70 1.06 12.64 -1.72
CA VAL A 70 0.92 11.37 -2.42
C VAL A 70 2.21 10.55 -2.30
N ILE A 71 2.04 9.25 -2.09
CA ILE A 71 3.07 8.22 -2.21
C ILE A 71 2.62 7.21 -3.27
N PHE A 72 3.58 6.67 -4.02
CA PHE A 72 3.35 5.61 -5.00
C PHE A 72 3.82 4.29 -4.41
N LEU A 73 2.89 3.36 -4.25
CA LEU A 73 3.15 2.03 -3.71
C LEU A 73 3.23 1.03 -4.86
N VAL A 74 4.14 0.07 -4.75
CA VAL A 74 4.22 -1.06 -5.69
C VAL A 74 3.73 -2.29 -4.95
N PHE A 75 2.64 -2.87 -5.42
CA PHE A 75 2.11 -4.14 -4.94
C PHE A 75 2.50 -5.26 -5.90
N ARG A 76 2.78 -6.44 -5.37
CA ARG A 76 2.78 -7.71 -6.10
C ARG A 76 1.43 -8.36 -5.89
N SER A 77 0.88 -8.99 -6.93
CA SER A 77 -0.43 -9.64 -6.86
C SER A 77 -1.57 -8.66 -6.52
N GLY A 78 -2.77 -9.22 -6.34
CA GLY A 78 -3.98 -8.45 -6.07
C GLY A 78 -4.51 -7.69 -7.28
N PRO A 79 -5.60 -6.95 -7.09
CA PRO A 79 -6.18 -6.14 -8.15
C PRO A 79 -5.29 -4.92 -8.48
N ALA A 80 -5.42 -4.41 -9.70
CA ALA A 80 -4.90 -3.08 -10.01
C ALA A 80 -5.70 -2.01 -9.25
N GLN A 81 -5.15 -0.80 -9.15
CA GLN A 81 -5.86 0.31 -8.52
C GLN A 81 -7.19 0.58 -9.25
N GLU A 82 -8.27 0.76 -8.48
CA GLU A 82 -9.66 0.93 -8.97
C GLU A 82 -10.32 -0.31 -9.59
N GLU A 83 -9.61 -1.44 -9.70
CA GLU A 83 -10.24 -2.70 -10.10
C GLU A 83 -10.92 -3.37 -8.90
N GLU A 84 -12.10 -3.96 -9.15
CA GLU A 84 -12.78 -4.78 -8.15
C GLU A 84 -12.04 -6.10 -7.97
N ARG A 85 -11.87 -6.50 -6.70
CA ARG A 85 -11.28 -7.78 -6.35
C ARG A 85 -12.15 -8.93 -6.85
N ARG A 86 -11.53 -9.88 -7.55
CA ARG A 86 -12.16 -11.13 -8.00
C ARG A 86 -11.94 -12.24 -6.97
N ALA A 87 -12.81 -13.24 -7.02
CA ALA A 87 -12.74 -14.38 -6.10
C ALA A 87 -11.43 -15.19 -6.21
N ASP A 88 -10.74 -15.13 -7.35
CA ASP A 88 -9.47 -15.80 -7.62
C ASP A 88 -8.25 -14.87 -7.51
N ASP A 89 -8.41 -13.67 -6.94
CA ASP A 89 -7.30 -12.74 -6.72
C ASP A 89 -6.57 -13.04 -5.41
N PHE A 90 -5.24 -13.06 -5.52
CA PHE A 90 -4.31 -13.16 -4.40
C PHE A 90 -4.33 -11.87 -3.56
N ASP A 91 -3.96 -11.97 -2.29
CA ASP A 91 -3.78 -10.78 -1.45
C ASP A 91 -2.64 -9.90 -2.00
N PRO A 92 -2.83 -8.57 -2.00
CA PRO A 92 -1.82 -7.63 -2.46
C PRO A 92 -0.65 -7.55 -1.47
N GLU A 93 0.56 -7.78 -1.94
CA GLU A 93 1.78 -7.68 -1.12
C GLU A 93 2.55 -6.42 -1.45
N LEU A 94 2.79 -5.57 -0.44
CA LEU A 94 3.52 -4.32 -0.64
C LEU A 94 5.03 -4.58 -0.75
N VAL A 95 5.61 -4.29 -1.92
CA VAL A 95 7.02 -4.55 -2.19
C VAL A 95 7.91 -3.31 -2.11
N ALA A 96 7.35 -2.12 -2.37
CA ALA A 96 8.12 -0.88 -2.34
C ALA A 96 7.24 0.37 -2.28
N ALA A 97 7.82 1.48 -1.79
CA ALA A 97 7.20 2.80 -1.78
C ALA A 97 8.11 3.86 -2.45
N PHE A 98 7.52 4.82 -3.15
CA PHE A 98 8.22 5.86 -3.91
C PHE A 98 7.51 7.20 -3.82
N THR A 99 8.27 8.29 -3.90
CA THR A 99 7.73 9.65 -4.03
C THR A 99 7.49 10.05 -5.48
N SER A 100 7.94 9.24 -6.46
CA SER A 100 7.74 9.47 -7.89
C SER A 100 7.03 8.31 -8.57
N LYS A 101 5.93 8.60 -9.29
CA LYS A 101 5.22 7.65 -10.15
C LYS A 101 6.15 6.94 -11.13
N LEU A 102 6.99 7.71 -11.81
CA LEU A 102 7.96 7.18 -12.78
C LEU A 102 8.96 6.21 -12.13
N ALA A 103 9.37 6.46 -10.88
CA ALA A 103 10.25 5.56 -10.17
C ALA A 103 9.55 4.24 -9.79
N ALA A 104 8.30 4.33 -9.32
CA ALA A 104 7.47 3.16 -9.02
C ALA A 104 7.20 2.30 -10.26
N GLU A 105 6.79 2.91 -11.38
CA GLU A 105 6.54 2.21 -12.64
C GLU A 105 7.80 1.50 -13.17
N ARG A 106 8.96 2.17 -13.10
CA ARG A 106 10.23 1.55 -13.48
C ARG A 106 10.58 0.37 -12.58
N CYS A 107 10.26 0.46 -11.29
CA CYS A 107 10.47 -0.63 -10.35
C CYS A 107 9.56 -1.82 -10.68
N ALA A 108 8.26 -1.60 -10.86
CA ALA A 108 7.28 -2.64 -11.23
C ALA A 108 7.71 -3.39 -12.51
N VAL A 109 8.01 -2.66 -13.59
CA VAL A 109 8.49 -3.26 -14.85
C VAL A 109 9.79 -4.06 -14.66
N ALA A 110 10.71 -3.56 -13.83
CA ALA A 110 11.95 -4.27 -13.55
C ALA A 110 11.73 -5.56 -12.73
N LEU A 111 10.74 -5.57 -11.84
CA LEU A 111 10.36 -6.76 -11.08
C LEU A 111 9.65 -7.79 -11.97
N ASP A 112 8.69 -7.37 -12.79
CA ASP A 112 7.97 -8.25 -13.73
C ASP A 112 8.93 -8.97 -14.69
N ARG A 113 9.93 -8.24 -15.22
CA ARG A 113 10.95 -8.82 -16.12
C ARG A 113 11.78 -9.92 -15.47
N LYS A 114 11.99 -9.88 -14.15
CA LYS A 114 12.78 -10.90 -13.44
C LYS A 114 12.02 -12.21 -13.27
N VAL A 115 10.69 -12.18 -13.34
CA VAL A 115 9.82 -13.32 -13.01
C VAL A 115 9.01 -13.80 -14.22
N ALA A 116 9.34 -13.34 -15.43
CA ALA A 116 8.71 -13.81 -16.66
C ALA A 116 9.05 -15.30 -16.91
N THR A 117 8.22 -16.21 -16.39
CA THR A 117 8.41 -17.67 -16.49
C THR A 117 7.60 -18.32 -17.61
N GLY A 118 6.69 -17.58 -18.27
CA GLY A 118 5.81 -18.09 -19.33
C GLY A 118 4.60 -18.90 -18.83
N ASN A 119 4.45 -19.10 -17.51
CA ASN A 119 3.28 -19.75 -16.91
C ASN A 119 2.24 -18.69 -16.48
N PRO A 120 0.98 -18.75 -16.96
CA PRO A 120 -0.06 -17.77 -16.65
C PRO A 120 -0.32 -17.56 -15.15
N LEU A 121 -0.30 -18.62 -14.34
CA LEU A 121 -0.53 -18.53 -12.90
C LEU A 121 0.64 -17.80 -12.20
N HIS A 122 1.87 -18.12 -12.61
CA HIS A 122 3.05 -17.42 -12.10
C HIS A 122 3.07 -15.97 -12.56
N THR A 123 2.59 -15.67 -13.77
CA THR A 123 2.43 -14.30 -14.25
C THR A 123 1.44 -13.54 -13.38
N LYS A 124 0.25 -14.10 -13.08
CA LYS A 124 -0.75 -13.45 -12.21
C LYS A 124 -0.20 -13.20 -10.80
N LEU A 125 0.47 -14.19 -10.21
CA LEU A 125 1.06 -14.09 -8.85
C LEU A 125 2.23 -13.09 -8.75
N ASN A 126 2.92 -12.84 -9.86
CA ASN A 126 4.11 -11.97 -9.88
C ASN A 126 3.91 -10.70 -10.70
N GLN A 127 2.67 -10.38 -11.06
CA GLN A 127 2.36 -9.11 -11.67
C GLN A 127 2.45 -8.02 -10.62
N HIS A 128 3.10 -6.91 -10.98
CA HIS A 128 3.22 -5.75 -10.11
C HIS A 128 2.28 -4.62 -10.54
N HIS A 129 1.64 -3.99 -9.56
CA HIS A 129 0.72 -2.87 -9.75
C HIS A 129 1.23 -1.64 -9.01
N VAL A 130 1.16 -0.48 -9.66
CA VAL A 130 1.49 0.80 -9.02
C VAL A 130 0.21 1.46 -8.55
N TRP A 131 0.14 1.77 -7.27
CA TRP A 131 -0.99 2.44 -6.64
C TRP A 131 -0.58 3.84 -6.19
N GLU A 132 -1.39 4.82 -6.52
CA GLU A 132 -1.27 6.19 -6.04
C GLU A 132 -2.08 6.35 -4.75
N ALA A 133 -1.41 6.61 -3.63
CA ALA A 133 -2.03 6.71 -2.32
C ALA A 133 -1.81 8.08 -1.69
N HIS A 134 -2.91 8.70 -1.24
CA HIS A 134 -2.85 9.91 -0.43
C HIS A 134 -2.73 9.56 1.04
N TYR A 135 -1.85 10.25 1.75
CA TYR A 135 -1.72 10.05 3.18
C TYR A 135 -3.02 10.42 3.92
N GLY A 136 -3.44 9.56 4.84
CA GLY A 136 -4.66 9.78 5.63
C GLY A 136 -5.95 9.38 4.92
N PHE A 137 -5.88 8.89 3.69
CA PHE A 137 -7.05 8.40 2.96
C PHE A 137 -7.34 6.93 3.29
N LEU A 138 -8.60 6.61 3.57
CA LEU A 138 -9.13 5.25 3.69
C LEU A 138 -10.19 4.99 2.58
N PRO A 139 -10.19 3.82 1.92
CA PRO A 139 -11.10 3.52 0.83
C PRO A 139 -12.56 3.41 1.29
N LYS A 140 -13.47 3.64 0.33
CA LYS A 140 -14.90 3.84 0.60
C LYS A 140 -15.64 2.57 1.06
N TYR A 141 -15.14 1.37 0.79
CA TYR A 141 -15.86 0.14 1.18
C TYR A 141 -15.83 -0.10 2.69
N LEU A 142 -14.81 0.39 3.41
CA LEU A 142 -14.81 0.45 4.88
C LEU A 142 -15.92 1.38 5.44
N LYS A 143 -16.47 2.29 4.62
CA LYS A 143 -17.59 3.16 5.00
C LYS A 143 -18.92 2.42 5.03
N ALA A 144 -19.04 1.27 4.35
CA ALA A 144 -20.29 0.51 4.26
C ALA A 144 -20.69 -0.11 5.62
N ASP A 145 -19.73 -0.28 6.53
CA ASP A 145 -19.93 -0.78 7.90
C ASP A 145 -20.22 0.33 8.93
N GLY A 146 -20.49 1.56 8.49
CA GLY A 146 -21.03 2.63 9.35
C GLY A 146 -20.00 3.45 10.14
N ILE A 147 -18.74 3.48 9.71
CA ILE A 147 -17.65 4.15 10.42
C ILE A 147 -17.46 5.60 9.89
N PRO A 148 -17.61 6.65 10.74
CA PRO A 148 -17.50 8.04 10.31
C PRO A 148 -16.05 8.42 10.03
N ILE A 149 -15.80 9.08 8.90
CA ILE A 149 -14.48 9.56 8.48
C ILE A 149 -14.22 10.91 9.16
N PRO A 150 -13.02 11.18 9.70
CA PRO A 150 -12.67 12.52 10.13
C PRO A 150 -12.62 13.43 8.91
N ALA A 151 -13.28 14.59 9.00
CA ALA A 151 -13.16 15.62 7.98
C ALA A 151 -11.69 16.04 7.86
N CYS A 152 -11.20 16.11 6.62
CA CYS A 152 -9.86 16.56 6.26
C CYS A 152 -9.51 17.91 6.90
#